data_AF-A0A2M7U2Q8-F1
#
_entry.id   AF-A0A2M7U2Q8-F1
#
_cell.length_a   1.000
_cell.length_b   1.000
_cell.length_c   1.000
_cell.angle_alpha   90.00
_cell.angle_beta   90.00
_cell.angle_gamma   90.00
#
_symmetry.space_group_name_H-M   'P 1'
#
loop_
_entity.id
_entity.type
_entity.pdbx_description
1 polymer ?
#
loop_
_entity_poly.entity_id
_entity_poly.type
_entity_poly.pdbx_seq_one_letter_code
_entity_poly.pdbx_strand_id
1 'polypeptide(L)' 'GEGYGSLTLDDLFNDLIKPLGIPAYYGAMIGHIADKFTLPVGANVEMDAGKGTIQMVESAVS' A
#
# COMPACT_ATOMS: atom_id res chain seq x y z
N GLY A 1 19.06 13.02 25.46
CA GLY A 1 18.95 13.65 24.13
C GLY A 1 17.53 13.48 23.69
N GLU A 2 16.73 14.53 23.84
CA GLU A 2 15.29 14.51 23.56
C GLU A 2 15.06 14.52 22.05
N GLY A 3 14.45 13.46 21.52
CA GLY A 3 14.19 13.28 20.10
C GLY A 3 13.02 14.15 19.64
N TYR A 4 13.30 15.40 19.30
CA TYR A 4 12.38 16.25 18.52
C TYR A 4 12.21 15.65 17.12
N GLY A 5 10.98 15.21 16.79
CA GLY A 5 10.56 14.96 15.40
C GLY A 5 10.05 13.56 15.06
N SER A 6 9.17 12.94 15.88
CA SER A 6 8.46 11.74 15.43
C SER A 6 7.33 12.14 14.49
N LEU A 7 7.60 12.23 13.18
CA LEU A 7 6.53 12.30 12.18
C LEU A 7 5.64 11.07 12.33
N THR A 8 4.33 11.26 12.35
CA THR A 8 3.39 10.14 12.26
C THR A 8 3.42 9.58 10.83
N LEU A 9 2.91 8.36 10.64
CA LEU A 9 2.72 7.83 9.29
C LEU A 9 1.78 8.72 8.47
N ASP A 10 0.78 9.32 9.11
CA ASP A 10 -0.15 10.25 8.46
C ASP A 10 0.56 11.53 7.99
N ASP A 11 1.47 12.09 8.79
CA ASP A 11 2.30 13.24 8.37
C ASP A 11 3.16 12.86 7.16
N LEU A 12 3.82 11.70 7.22
CA LEU A 12 4.63 11.19 6.12
C LEU A 12 3.80 11.01 4.83
N PHE A 13 2.59 10.45 4.93
CA PHE A 13 1.71 10.27 3.79
C PHE A 13 1.25 11.61 3.21
N ASN A 14 0.88 12.57 4.07
CA ASN A 14 0.42 13.88 3.63
C ASN A 14 1.53 14.73 3.01
N ASP A 15 2.76 14.65 3.53
CA ASP A 15 3.87 15.49 3.09
C ASP A 15 4.63 14.91 1.90
N LEU A 16 4.74 13.58 1.81
CA LEU A 16 5.57 12.91 0.78
C LEU A 16 4.76 12.23 -0.32
N ILE A 17 3.60 11.63 0.01
CA ILE A 17 2.86 10.77 -0.93
C ILE A 17 1.73 11.55 -1.60
N LYS A 18 0.89 12.21 -0.81
CA LYS A 18 -0.27 12.97 -1.30
C LYS A 18 0.07 14.02 -2.37
N PRO A 19 1.18 14.77 -2.30
CA PRO A 19 1.51 15.78 -3.32
C PRO A 19 1.87 15.19 -4.69
N LEU A 20 2.20 13.89 -4.77
CA LEU A 20 2.52 13.23 -6.03
C LEU A 20 1.29 13.10 -6.96
N GLY A 21 0.08 13.18 -6.40
CA GLY A 21 -1.16 13.01 -7.18
C GLY A 21 -1.35 11.60 -7.75
N ILE A 22 -0.61 10.61 -7.23
CA ILE A 22 -0.70 9.21 -7.63
C ILE A 22 -1.64 8.48 -6.65
N PRO A 23 -2.58 7.63 -7.14
CA PRO A 23 -3.43 6.83 -6.26
C PRO A 23 -2.62 5.94 -5.32
N ALA A 24 -2.86 6.09 -4.02
CA ALA A 24 -2.21 5.31 -2.96
C ALA A 24 -3.19 5.10 -1.81
N TYR A 25 -3.08 3.95 -1.15
CA TYR A 25 -3.81 3.65 0.09
C TYR A 25 -2.92 2.84 1.04
N TYR A 26 -3.25 2.86 2.33
CA TYR A 26 -2.55 2.09 3.36
C TYR A 26 -3.51 1.09 4.04
N GLY A 27 -2.94 0.08 4.72
CA GLY A 27 -3.72 -0.95 5.42
C GLY A 27 -4.00 -2.22 4.60
N ALA A 28 -3.33 -2.42 3.47
CA ALA A 28 -3.40 -3.68 2.73
C ALA A 28 -2.88 -4.87 3.57
N MET A 29 -3.52 -6.04 3.43
CA MET A 29 -3.20 -7.25 4.20
C MET A 29 -1.95 -7.99 3.68
N ILE A 30 -0.85 -7.27 3.47
CA ILE A 30 0.39 -7.78 2.85
C ILE A 30 1.66 -7.40 3.64
N GLY A 31 1.49 -7.12 4.93
CA GLY A 31 2.55 -6.77 5.86
C GLY A 31 2.87 -7.86 6.89
N HIS A 32 3.48 -7.47 8.00
CA HIS A 32 3.81 -8.37 9.12
C HIS A 32 2.62 -8.56 10.08
N ILE A 33 1.50 -9.06 9.55
CA ILE A 33 0.25 -9.33 10.29
C ILE A 33 -0.08 -10.83 10.30
N ALA A 34 -1.06 -11.29 11.09
CA ALA A 34 -1.36 -12.74 11.16
C ALA A 34 -1.91 -13.29 9.84
N ASP A 35 -2.99 -12.67 9.34
CA ASP A 35 -3.61 -13.04 8.07
C ASP A 35 -3.02 -12.20 6.95
N LYS A 36 -2.44 -12.83 5.93
CA LYS A 36 -1.78 -12.15 4.82
C LYS A 36 -2.25 -12.69 3.48
N PHE A 37 -2.46 -11.81 2.52
CA PHE A 37 -2.63 -12.22 1.13
C PHE A 37 -1.30 -12.71 0.55
N THR A 38 -1.37 -13.74 -0.30
CA THR A 38 -0.26 -14.11 -1.18
C THR A 38 -0.41 -13.34 -2.47
N LEU A 39 0.58 -12.52 -2.81
CA LEU A 39 0.59 -11.74 -4.04
C LEU A 39 1.61 -12.31 -5.04
N PRO A 40 1.25 -12.38 -6.33
CA PRO A 40 2.22 -12.68 -7.37
C PRO A 40 3.15 -11.49 -7.60
N VAL A 41 4.42 -11.78 -7.89
CA VAL A 41 5.41 -10.77 -8.27
C VAL A 41 5.63 -10.84 -9.78
N GLY A 42 5.46 -9.72 -10.46
CA GLY A 42 5.65 -9.60 -11.92
C GLY A 42 4.40 -9.83 -12.76
N ALA A 43 3.26 -10.22 -12.17
CA ALA A 43 1.97 -10.29 -12.85
C ALA A 43 1.24 -8.94 -12.82
N ASN A 44 0.37 -8.67 -13.80
CA ASN A 44 -0.46 -7.47 -13.78
C ASN A 44 -1.65 -7.65 -12.83
N VAL A 45 -1.98 -6.57 -12.11
CA VAL A 45 -3.12 -6.49 -11.20
C VAL A 45 -3.76 -5.11 -11.31
N GLU A 46 -5.06 -5.02 -11.01
CA GLU A 46 -5.77 -3.76 -10.85
C GLU A 46 -5.80 -3.36 -9.37
N MET A 47 -5.49 -2.11 -9.07
CA MET A 47 -5.57 -1.54 -7.72
C MET A 47 -6.49 -0.33 -7.72
N ASP A 48 -7.48 -0.33 -6.84
CA ASP A 48 -8.38 0.80 -6.60
C ASP A 48 -8.09 1.35 -5.20
N ALA A 49 -7.40 2.48 -5.13
CA ALA A 49 -7.01 3.11 -3.87
C ALA A 49 -8.21 3.69 -3.09
N GLY A 50 -9.29 4.08 -3.79
CA GLY A 50 -10.49 4.61 -3.13
C GLY A 50 -11.32 3.51 -2.46
N LYS A 51 -11.32 2.29 -3.04
CA LYS A 51 -11.96 1.11 -2.45
C LYS A 51 -11.02 0.27 -1.58
N GLY A 52 -9.71 0.47 -1.68
CA GLY A 52 -8.70 -0.34 -0.97
C GLY A 52 -8.63 -1.77 -1.48
N THR A 53 -8.79 -2.01 -2.79
CA THR A 53 -8.82 -3.36 -3.38
C THR A 53 -7.65 -3.63 -4.31
N ILE A 54 -7.24 -4.89 -4.39
CA ILE A 54 -6.30 -5.43 -5.39
C ILE A 54 -6.99 -6.61 -6.07
N GLN A 55 -7.01 -6.64 -7.40
CA GLN A 55 -7.68 -7.67 -8.19
C GLN A 55 -6.73 -8.24 -9.26
N MET A 56 -6.73 -9.56 -9.39
CA MET A 56 -6.04 -10.25 -10.49
C MET A 56 -6.78 -9.99 -11.79
N VAL A 57 -6.10 -9.43 -12.80
CA VAL A 57 -6.68 -9.25 -14.15
C VAL A 57 -6.35 -10.41 -15.08
N GLU A 58 -5.43 -11.27 -14.67
CA GLU A 58 -4.99 -12.47 -15.38
C GLU A 58 -4.55 -13.56 -14.38
N SER A 59 -4.39 -14.80 -14.87
CA SER A 59 -3.85 -15.89 -14.04
C SER A 59 -2.37 -15.66 -13.75
N ALA A 60 -1.95 -15.86 -12.49
CA ALA A 60 -0.54 -15.79 -12.10
C ALA A 60 0.25 -17.08 -12.38
N VAL A 61 -0.44 -18.14 -12.82
CA VAL A 61 0.11 -19.47 -13.10
C VAL A 61 -0.50 -20.05 -14.37
N SER A 62 0.22 -20.98 -15.00
CA SER A 62 -0.20 -21.72 -16.20
C SER A 62 -0.85 -23.06 -15.86
#